data_AF-A0A843HA25-F1
#
_entry.id   AF-A0A843HA25-F1
#
_cell.length_a   1.000
_cell.length_b   1.000
_cell.length_c   1.000
_cell.angle_alpha   90.00
_cell.angle_beta   90.00
_cell.angle_gamma   90.00
#
_symmetry.space_group_name_H-M   'P 1'
#
loop_
_entity.id
_entity.type
_entity.pdbx_description
1 polymer ?
#
loop_
_entity_poly.entity_id
_entity_poly.type
_entity_poly.pdbx_seq_one_letter_code
_entity_poly.pdbx_strand_id
1 'polypeptide(L)'
;MNLEGVEKTMLLTLYTKAKHSQQKNHKFFDFKAIDVISEIDYDFSIADKDYQMQWGVISRTIVLDDMVSKYIRSHPRCTIVNIASGMDTRYNRLDNGIIKWYNVDLENSARFRLKYIKDADRVKTLAYSAMDPSWVSEIDATDDVLFIIEGLSMYLTEEDNKRILDIIDENFKSCTIF
;
A
#
# COMPACT_ATOMS: atom_id res chain seq x y z
N MET A 1 2.05 -5.75 22.14
CA MET A 1 1.94 -4.31 21.79
C MET A 1 0.49 -3.84 21.91
N ASN A 2 0.19 -2.61 22.37
CA ASN A 2 -1.19 -2.07 22.33
C ASN A 2 -1.34 -1.18 21.09
N LEU A 3 -2.13 -1.63 20.11
CA LEU A 3 -2.37 -0.92 18.84
C LEU A 3 -3.83 -0.48 18.79
N GLU A 4 -4.06 0.81 18.51
CA GLU A 4 -5.39 1.41 18.43
C GLU A 4 -5.67 2.01 17.04
N GLY A 5 -6.95 2.06 16.65
CA GLY A 5 -7.39 2.73 15.43
C GLY A 5 -6.79 2.17 14.14
N VAL A 6 -6.19 3.05 13.33
CA VAL A 6 -5.71 2.77 11.97
C VAL A 6 -4.58 1.73 11.99
N GLU A 7 -3.62 1.83 12.92
CA GLU A 7 -2.47 0.92 13.03
C GLU A 7 -2.89 -0.54 13.23
N LYS A 8 -3.96 -0.76 14.00
CA LYS A 8 -4.56 -2.08 14.16
C LYS A 8 -5.10 -2.60 12.82
N THR A 9 -5.87 -1.79 12.11
CA THR A 9 -6.46 -2.18 10.81
C THR A 9 -5.39 -2.54 9.78
N MET A 10 -4.35 -1.73 9.61
CA MET A 10 -3.27 -2.06 8.66
C MET A 10 -2.55 -3.35 9.03
N LEU A 11 -2.29 -3.60 10.32
CA LEU A 11 -1.68 -4.85 10.77
C LEU A 11 -2.56 -6.08 10.50
N LEU A 12 -3.88 -5.98 10.71
CA LEU A 12 -4.83 -7.07 10.41
C LEU A 12 -4.86 -7.42 8.92
N THR A 13 -4.76 -6.41 8.04
CA THR A 13 -4.70 -6.66 6.58
C THR A 13 -3.39 -7.34 6.19
N LEU A 14 -2.26 -6.95 6.79
CA LEU A 14 -0.96 -7.58 6.56
C LEU A 14 -0.96 -9.03 7.05
N TYR A 15 -1.48 -9.28 8.25
CA TYR A 15 -1.65 -10.61 8.81
C TYR A 15 -2.46 -11.52 7.88
N THR A 16 -3.57 -11.02 7.35
CA THR A 16 -4.39 -11.76 6.41
C THR A 16 -3.61 -12.18 5.16
N LYS A 17 -2.81 -11.27 4.58
CA LYS A 17 -1.96 -11.56 3.41
C LYS A 17 -0.88 -12.60 3.74
N ALA A 18 -0.24 -12.48 4.91
CA ALA A 18 0.74 -13.45 5.40
C ALA A 18 0.13 -14.86 5.57
N LYS A 19 -1.00 -14.95 6.28
CA LYS A 19 -1.73 -16.20 6.51
C LYS A 19 -2.19 -16.83 5.20
N HIS A 20 -2.72 -16.04 4.26
CA HIS A 20 -3.12 -16.54 2.95
C HIS A 20 -1.91 -17.14 2.21
N SER A 21 -0.76 -16.47 2.24
CA SER A 21 0.47 -16.90 1.57
C SER A 21 1.04 -18.22 2.12
N GLN A 22 0.70 -18.60 3.36
CA GLN A 22 1.10 -19.88 3.96
C GLN A 22 0.15 -21.04 3.64
N GLN A 23 -0.97 -20.80 2.95
CA GLN A 23 -1.91 -21.84 2.55
C GLN A 23 -1.44 -22.53 1.26
N LYS A 24 -1.64 -23.85 1.15
CA LYS A 24 -1.25 -24.65 -0.03
C LYS A 24 -1.81 -24.11 -1.36
N ASN A 25 -2.98 -23.49 -1.36
CA ASN A 25 -3.68 -23.00 -2.55
C ASN A 25 -3.75 -21.46 -2.59
N HIS A 26 -2.75 -20.78 -2.04
CA HIS A 26 -2.66 -19.32 -2.06
C HIS A 26 -2.74 -18.78 -3.49
N LYS A 27 -3.45 -17.65 -3.68
CA LYS A 27 -3.64 -17.00 -4.99
C LYS A 27 -2.54 -15.99 -5.30
N PHE A 28 -1.89 -15.49 -4.27
CA PHE A 28 -0.67 -14.69 -4.33
C PHE A 28 0.25 -15.11 -3.18
N PHE A 29 1.54 -14.81 -3.30
CA PHE A 29 2.54 -15.09 -2.27
C PHE A 29 3.20 -13.79 -1.82
N ASP A 30 2.99 -13.43 -0.56
CA ASP A 30 3.47 -12.21 0.06
C ASP A 30 4.50 -12.54 1.15
N PHE A 31 5.72 -12.88 0.71
CA PHE A 31 6.78 -13.28 1.62
C PHE A 31 7.15 -12.17 2.61
N LYS A 32 7.10 -10.90 2.19
CA LYS A 32 7.43 -9.78 3.08
C LYS A 32 6.38 -9.63 4.18
N ALA A 33 5.10 -9.86 3.89
CA ALA A 33 4.08 -9.91 4.93
C ALA A 33 4.33 -11.03 5.94
N ILE A 34 4.77 -12.22 5.48
CA ILE A 34 5.15 -13.33 6.38
C ILE A 34 6.30 -12.91 7.29
N ASP A 35 7.39 -12.36 6.72
CA ASP A 35 8.55 -11.91 7.48
C ASP A 35 8.14 -10.92 8.59
N VAL A 36 7.42 -9.86 8.21
CA VAL A 36 7.02 -8.79 9.14
C VAL A 36 6.12 -9.31 10.25
N ILE A 37 5.12 -10.13 9.92
CA ILE A 37 4.19 -10.67 10.91
C ILE A 37 4.89 -11.60 11.90
N SER A 38 5.95 -12.31 11.47
CA SER A 38 6.74 -13.16 12.36
C SER A 38 7.53 -12.37 13.43
N GLU A 39 7.77 -11.08 13.20
CA GLU A 39 8.48 -10.20 14.13
C GLU A 39 7.56 -9.43 15.09
N ILE A 40 6.23 -9.53 14.91
CA ILE A 40 5.26 -8.73 15.66
C ILE A 40 4.58 -9.59 16.73
N ASP A 41 4.84 -9.24 17.99
CA ASP A 41 4.16 -9.81 19.16
C ASP A 41 2.77 -9.16 19.38
N TYR A 42 1.78 -9.69 18.65
CA TYR A 42 0.38 -9.28 18.68
C TYR A 42 -0.57 -10.49 18.61
N ASP A 43 -1.70 -10.42 19.33
CA ASP A 43 -2.72 -11.46 19.31
C ASP A 43 -3.68 -11.30 18.11
N PHE A 44 -3.51 -12.16 17.12
CA PHE A 44 -4.34 -12.19 15.91
C PHE A 44 -5.58 -13.09 16.01
N SER A 45 -5.88 -13.68 17.17
CA SER A 45 -6.97 -14.64 17.35
C SER A 45 -8.35 -14.10 16.97
N ILE A 46 -8.56 -12.78 17.07
CA ILE A 46 -9.78 -12.11 16.61
C ILE A 46 -9.81 -12.06 15.07
N ALA A 47 -8.70 -11.71 14.44
CA ALA A 47 -8.55 -11.65 12.98
C ALA A 47 -8.88 -13.00 12.34
N ASP A 48 -8.45 -14.08 12.99
CA ASP A 48 -8.66 -15.46 12.53
C ASP A 48 -10.13 -15.83 12.36
N LYS A 49 -11.03 -15.21 13.13
CA LYS A 49 -12.46 -15.49 13.13
C LYS A 49 -13.23 -14.61 12.16
N ASP A 50 -12.63 -13.54 11.66
CA ASP A 50 -13.26 -12.59 10.73
C ASP A 50 -13.04 -13.01 9.27
N TYR A 51 -13.81 -14.00 8.83
CA TYR A 51 -13.72 -14.51 7.46
C TYR A 51 -14.12 -13.46 6.41
N GLN A 52 -15.08 -12.59 6.71
CA GLN A 52 -15.54 -11.57 5.75
C GLN A 52 -14.43 -10.57 5.44
N MET A 53 -13.76 -10.06 6.48
CA MET A 53 -12.58 -9.20 6.30
C MET A 53 -11.47 -9.94 5.55
N GLN A 54 -11.19 -11.19 5.91
CA GLN A 54 -10.14 -11.98 5.25
C GLN A 54 -10.40 -12.13 3.74
N TRP A 55 -11.61 -12.54 3.35
CA TRP A 55 -11.99 -12.70 1.94
C TRP A 55 -11.95 -11.37 1.19
N GLY A 56 -12.38 -10.28 1.81
CA GLY A 56 -12.31 -8.94 1.23
C GLY A 56 -10.87 -8.53 0.93
N VAL A 57 -9.95 -8.70 1.90
CA VAL A 57 -8.53 -8.39 1.74
C VAL A 57 -7.88 -9.27 0.67
N ILE A 58 -8.16 -10.57 0.66
CA ILE A 58 -7.60 -11.48 -0.35
C ILE A 58 -8.09 -11.11 -1.75
N SER A 59 -9.40 -10.92 -1.90
CA SER A 59 -10.02 -10.62 -3.21
C SER A 59 -9.52 -9.31 -3.78
N ARG A 60 -9.48 -8.24 -2.98
CA ARG A 60 -8.97 -6.93 -3.44
C ARG A 60 -7.47 -6.98 -3.74
N THR A 61 -6.70 -7.78 -2.99
CA THR A 61 -5.27 -7.97 -3.27
C THR A 61 -5.07 -8.63 -4.63
N ILE A 62 -5.82 -9.69 -4.95
CA ILE A 62 -5.75 -10.37 -6.26
C ILE A 62 -6.04 -9.40 -7.41
N VAL A 63 -7.12 -8.62 -7.29
CA VAL A 63 -7.54 -7.68 -8.35
C VAL A 63 -6.52 -6.57 -8.54
N LEU A 64 -6.12 -5.90 -7.45
CA LEU A 64 -5.16 -4.80 -7.53
C LEU A 64 -3.78 -5.27 -7.96
N ASP A 65 -3.30 -6.45 -7.51
CA ASP A 65 -2.03 -7.00 -7.94
C ASP A 65 -2.03 -7.28 -9.45
N ASP A 66 -3.11 -7.83 -10.00
CA ASP A 66 -3.23 -8.05 -11.45
C ASP A 66 -3.26 -6.73 -12.23
N MET A 67 -4.01 -5.73 -11.76
CA MET A 67 -4.07 -4.40 -12.38
C MET A 67 -2.70 -3.71 -12.36
N VAL A 68 -2.03 -3.67 -11.20
CA VAL A 68 -0.70 -3.08 -11.04
C VAL A 68 0.33 -3.83 -11.89
N SER A 69 0.31 -5.17 -11.90
CA SER A 69 1.21 -5.99 -12.73
C SER A 69 0.99 -5.76 -14.23
N LYS A 70 -0.26 -5.58 -14.67
CA LYS A 70 -0.57 -5.21 -16.07
C LYS A 70 -0.02 -3.84 -16.40
N TYR A 71 -0.20 -2.86 -15.51
CA TYR A 71 0.29 -1.51 -15.71
C TYR A 71 1.83 -1.46 -15.78
N ILE A 72 2.52 -2.14 -14.88
CA ILE A 72 4.00 -2.23 -14.90
C ILE A 72 4.49 -2.87 -16.21
N ARG A 73 3.77 -3.88 -16.74
CA ARG A 73 4.14 -4.51 -18.01
C ARG A 73 3.98 -3.58 -19.21
N SER A 74 2.97 -2.71 -19.22
CA SER A 74 2.78 -1.73 -20.29
C SER A 74 3.66 -0.49 -20.13
N HIS A 75 4.04 -0.14 -18.89
CA HIS A 75 4.85 1.02 -18.54
C HIS A 75 6.06 0.58 -17.68
N PRO A 76 7.07 -0.09 -18.25
CA PRO A 76 8.13 -0.76 -17.47
C PRO A 76 9.04 0.18 -16.67
N ARG A 77 8.98 1.49 -16.91
CA ARG A 77 9.72 2.53 -16.19
C ARG A 77 8.80 3.44 -15.37
N CYS A 78 7.54 3.04 -15.13
CA CYS A 78 6.59 3.87 -14.40
C CYS A 78 7.02 4.17 -12.97
N THR A 79 6.46 5.24 -12.43
CA THR A 79 6.49 5.55 -10.99
C THR A 79 5.17 5.13 -10.37
N ILE A 80 5.22 4.42 -9.25
CA ILE A 80 4.04 4.06 -8.47
C ILE A 80 3.99 4.88 -7.20
N VAL A 81 2.85 5.50 -6.92
CA VAL A 81 2.57 6.25 -5.69
C VAL A 81 1.41 5.57 -4.96
N ASN A 82 1.70 4.93 -3.83
CA ASN A 82 0.73 4.24 -2.99
C ASN A 82 0.28 5.17 -1.86
N ILE A 83 -0.94 5.70 -1.96
CA ILE A 83 -1.50 6.68 -1.02
C ILE A 83 -2.22 5.95 0.12
N ALA A 84 -1.97 6.39 1.36
CA ALA A 84 -2.36 5.66 2.58
C ALA A 84 -1.86 4.20 2.56
N SER A 85 -0.61 4.03 2.13
CA SER A 85 0.01 2.73 1.86
C SER A 85 0.01 1.75 3.02
N GLY A 86 -0.04 2.24 4.26
CA GLY A 86 0.11 1.48 5.48
C GLY A 86 1.26 0.47 5.42
N MET A 87 0.92 -0.80 5.63
CA MET A 87 1.88 -1.91 5.62
C MET A 87 1.94 -2.64 4.28
N ASP A 88 1.49 -2.04 3.17
CA ASP A 88 1.49 -2.71 1.86
C ASP A 88 2.91 -3.11 1.39
N THR A 89 3.05 -4.35 0.95
CA THR A 89 4.29 -4.99 0.50
C THR A 89 4.27 -5.31 -0.99
N ARG A 90 3.37 -4.71 -1.79
CA ARG A 90 3.28 -4.93 -3.25
C ARG A 90 4.61 -4.80 -3.96
N TYR A 91 5.39 -3.77 -3.64
CA TYR A 91 6.73 -3.59 -4.20
C TYR A 91 7.57 -4.88 -4.15
N ASN A 92 7.56 -5.59 -3.01
CA ASN A 92 8.38 -6.78 -2.80
C ASN A 92 8.04 -7.94 -3.74
N ARG A 93 6.82 -8.00 -4.28
CA ARG A 93 6.37 -9.07 -5.18
C ARG A 93 6.07 -8.62 -6.61
N LEU A 94 5.94 -7.31 -6.84
CA LEU A 94 5.57 -6.73 -8.15
C LEU A 94 6.70 -5.95 -8.82
N ASP A 95 7.81 -5.67 -8.12
CA ASP A 95 8.96 -4.99 -8.71
C ASP A 95 9.53 -5.75 -9.93
N ASN A 96 9.87 -4.99 -10.97
CA ASN A 96 10.42 -5.50 -12.23
C ASN A 96 11.92 -5.23 -12.37
N GLY A 97 12.61 -4.80 -11.32
CA GLY A 97 14.01 -4.40 -11.41
C GLY A 97 14.24 -2.96 -11.89
N ILE A 98 13.20 -2.15 -12.14
CA ILE A 98 13.33 -0.82 -12.76
C ILE A 98 12.42 0.25 -12.14
N ILE A 99 11.17 -0.08 -11.81
CA ILE A 99 10.17 0.88 -11.31
C ILE A 99 10.61 1.60 -10.03
N LYS A 100 10.11 2.83 -9.85
CA LYS A 100 10.20 3.57 -8.57
C LYS A 100 8.89 3.44 -7.81
N TRP A 101 8.96 3.36 -6.49
CA TRP A 101 7.79 3.19 -5.63
C TRP A 101 7.81 4.19 -4.47
N TYR A 102 6.73 4.94 -4.32
CA TYR A 102 6.54 5.88 -3.23
C TYR A 102 5.36 5.46 -2.38
N ASN A 103 5.54 5.47 -1.06
CA ASN A 103 4.49 5.18 -0.09
C ASN A 103 4.18 6.49 0.63
N VAL A 104 2.99 7.05 0.44
CA VAL A 104 2.56 8.29 1.11
C VAL A 104 1.59 7.92 2.22
N ASP A 105 1.90 8.29 3.45
CA ASP A 105 1.03 8.05 4.60
C ASP A 105 1.29 9.06 5.72
N LEU A 106 0.36 9.16 6.67
CA LEU A 106 0.52 10.00 7.85
C LEU A 106 1.77 9.62 8.64
N GLU A 107 2.34 10.58 9.36
CA GLU A 107 3.61 10.42 10.08
C GLU A 107 3.65 9.17 10.98
N ASN A 108 2.58 8.90 11.73
CA ASN A 108 2.50 7.71 12.57
C ASN A 108 2.52 6.41 11.76
N SER A 109 1.73 6.32 10.68
CA SER A 109 1.70 5.17 9.78
C SER A 109 3.05 4.95 9.10
N ALA A 110 3.65 6.01 8.55
CA ALA A 110 4.95 5.97 7.88
C ALA A 110 6.06 5.52 8.83
N ARG A 111 6.08 6.07 10.05
CA ARG A 111 7.02 5.67 11.11
C ARG A 111 6.80 4.22 11.57
N PHE A 112 5.54 3.79 11.71
CA PHE A 112 5.20 2.42 12.05
C PHE A 112 5.67 1.45 10.97
N ARG A 113 5.40 1.75 9.70
CA ARG A 113 5.90 0.98 8.54
C ARG A 113 7.41 0.84 8.59
N LEU A 114 8.14 1.95 8.68
CA LEU A 114 9.61 1.97 8.62
C LEU A 114 10.28 1.24 9.80
N LYS A 115 9.56 1.02 10.90
CA LYS A 115 10.02 0.17 12.00
C LYS A 115 10.18 -1.31 11.59
N TYR A 116 9.34 -1.79 10.68
CA TYR A 116 9.26 -3.21 10.30
C TYR A 116 9.61 -3.48 8.83
N ILE A 117 9.36 -2.52 7.95
CA ILE A 117 9.60 -2.61 6.50
C ILE A 117 10.53 -1.45 6.14
N LYS A 118 11.83 -1.76 6.04
CA LYS A 118 12.82 -0.78 5.55
C LYS A 118 12.65 -0.58 4.05
N ASP A 119 12.81 0.66 3.61
CA ASP A 119 12.83 1.00 2.19
C ASP A 119 14.02 0.34 1.48
N ALA A 120 13.76 -0.18 0.28
CA ALA A 120 14.79 -0.59 -0.67
C ALA A 120 15.22 0.62 -1.51
N ASP A 121 16.30 0.49 -2.29
CA ASP A 121 16.91 1.60 -3.05
C ASP A 121 15.94 2.37 -3.96
N ARG A 122 14.90 1.71 -4.49
CA ARG A 122 13.87 2.32 -5.35
C ARG A 122 12.53 2.56 -4.67
N VAL A 123 12.51 2.48 -3.34
CA VAL A 123 11.31 2.72 -2.52
C VAL A 123 11.56 3.94 -1.64
N LYS A 124 10.56 4.79 -1.47
CA LYS A 124 10.60 5.87 -0.48
C LYS A 124 9.27 5.99 0.24
N THR A 125 9.30 5.86 1.56
CA THR A 125 8.15 6.19 2.43
C THR A 125 8.20 7.66 2.83
N LEU A 126 7.10 8.35 2.54
CA LEU A 126 6.88 9.78 2.72
C LEU A 126 5.83 10.00 3.81
N ALA A 127 6.21 10.73 4.86
CA ALA A 127 5.37 11.05 6.01
C ALA A 127 4.52 12.31 5.76
N TYR A 128 3.50 12.21 4.91
CA TYR A 128 2.61 13.31 4.55
C TYR A 128 1.15 12.87 4.54
N SER A 129 0.25 13.81 4.85
CA SER A 129 -1.16 13.63 4.52
C SER A 129 -1.33 13.58 3.00
N ALA A 130 -2.21 12.71 2.52
CA ALA A 130 -2.60 12.68 1.10
C ALA A 130 -3.17 14.03 0.62
N MET A 131 -3.72 14.82 1.54
CA MET A 131 -4.31 16.15 1.28
C MET A 131 -3.30 17.31 1.38
N ASP A 132 -2.05 17.03 1.75
CA ASP A 132 -0.96 18.00 1.75
C ASP A 132 -0.18 17.90 0.44
N PRO A 133 -0.19 18.90 -0.45
CA PRO A 133 0.50 18.82 -1.74
C PRO A 133 2.03 18.75 -1.62
N SER A 134 2.60 18.97 -0.43
CA SER A 134 4.06 18.98 -0.23
C SER A 134 4.73 17.63 -0.53
N TRP A 135 3.99 16.51 -0.49
CA TRP A 135 4.56 15.22 -0.89
C TRP A 135 4.90 15.14 -2.38
N VAL A 136 4.25 15.96 -3.22
CA VAL A 136 4.44 15.93 -4.67
C VAL A 136 5.88 16.26 -5.05
N SER A 137 6.50 17.24 -4.40
CA SER A 137 7.89 17.64 -4.70
C SER A 137 8.92 16.56 -4.38
N GLU A 138 8.54 15.55 -3.60
CA GLU A 138 9.39 14.40 -3.28
C GLU A 138 9.32 13.29 -4.34
N ILE A 139 8.37 13.36 -5.27
CA ILE A 139 8.15 12.35 -6.31
C ILE A 139 9.01 12.68 -7.52
N ASP A 140 10.11 11.95 -7.69
CA ASP A 140 10.92 12.00 -8.90
C ASP A 140 10.31 11.09 -9.98
N ALA A 141 9.31 11.63 -10.68
CA ALA A 141 8.63 11.01 -11.82
C ALA A 141 9.06 11.67 -13.14
N THR A 142 9.61 10.86 -14.05
CA THR A 142 10.00 11.29 -15.41
C THR A 142 9.04 10.80 -16.50
N ASP A 143 8.21 9.81 -16.17
CA ASP A 143 7.41 9.00 -17.08
C ASP A 143 5.98 8.80 -16.50
N ASP A 144 5.25 7.78 -16.96
CA ASP A 144 3.90 7.44 -16.49
C ASP A 144 3.83 7.19 -14.97
N VAL A 145 2.80 7.76 -14.32
CA VAL A 145 2.56 7.62 -12.88
C VAL A 145 1.28 6.83 -12.62
N LEU A 146 1.39 5.81 -11.79
CA LEU A 146 0.25 5.07 -11.25
C LEU A 146 0.05 5.42 -9.78
N PHE A 147 -1.14 5.91 -9.45
CA PHE A 147 -1.61 6.05 -8.08
C PHE A 147 -2.40 4.83 -7.65
N ILE A 148 -2.16 4.35 -6.44
CA ILE A 148 -2.95 3.31 -5.78
C ILE A 148 -3.59 3.94 -4.55
N ILE A 149 -4.92 3.88 -4.45
CA ILE A 149 -5.69 4.37 -3.30
C ILE A 149 -6.51 3.20 -2.75
N GLU A 150 -5.85 2.25 -2.08
CA GLU A 150 -6.51 1.08 -1.50
C GLU A 150 -7.02 1.38 -0.08
N GLY A 151 -8.33 1.28 0.11
CA GLY A 151 -8.91 1.24 1.46
C GLY A 151 -8.82 2.55 2.23
N LEU A 152 -8.81 3.69 1.52
CA LEU A 152 -8.80 5.03 2.10
C LEU A 152 -10.14 5.76 1.92
N SER A 153 -10.64 5.81 0.69
CA SER A 153 -11.71 6.74 0.30
C SER A 153 -13.00 6.61 1.11
N MET A 154 -13.31 5.42 1.63
CA MET A 154 -14.49 5.17 2.47
C MET A 154 -14.42 5.81 3.87
N TYR A 155 -13.24 6.27 4.30
CA TYR A 155 -13.03 6.97 5.57
C TYR A 155 -13.02 8.49 5.41
N LEU A 156 -13.09 8.99 4.18
CA LEU A 156 -12.93 10.38 3.82
C LEU A 156 -14.27 11.00 3.40
N THR A 157 -14.40 12.30 3.61
CA THR A 157 -15.52 13.06 3.05
C THR A 157 -15.37 13.20 1.53
N GLU A 158 -16.43 13.65 0.85
CA GLU A 158 -16.34 14.01 -0.57
C GLU A 158 -15.30 15.11 -0.81
N GLU A 159 -15.24 16.11 0.08
CA GLU A 159 -14.27 17.22 0.01
C GLU A 159 -12.82 16.72 0.15
N ASP A 160 -12.58 15.80 1.09
CA ASP A 160 -11.26 15.18 1.29
C ASP A 160 -10.83 14.38 0.05
N ASN A 161 -11.73 13.56 -0.49
CA ASN A 161 -11.46 12.78 -1.70
C ASN A 161 -11.20 13.70 -2.90
N LYS A 162 -12.01 14.75 -3.07
CA LYS A 162 -11.80 15.76 -4.11
C LYS A 162 -10.44 16.43 -3.95
N ARG A 163 -10.05 16.79 -2.72
CA ARG A 163 -8.76 17.44 -2.46
C ARG A 163 -7.58 16.57 -2.90
N ILE A 164 -7.62 15.26 -2.64
CA ILE A 164 -6.57 14.33 -3.07
C ILE A 164 -6.50 14.28 -4.60
N LEU A 165 -7.64 14.18 -5.27
CA LEU A 165 -7.70 14.14 -6.73
C LEU A 165 -7.25 15.46 -7.36
N ASP A 166 -7.63 16.61 -6.79
CA ASP A 166 -7.17 17.93 -7.24
C ASP A 166 -5.63 18.02 -7.16
N ILE A 167 -5.02 17.56 -6.07
CA ILE A 167 -3.55 17.54 -5.93
C ILE A 167 -2.91 16.69 -7.02
N ILE A 168 -3.48 15.53 -7.35
CA ILE A 168 -2.96 14.67 -8.41
C ILE A 168 -3.09 15.36 -9.77
N ASP A 169 -4.27 15.89 -10.10
CA ASP A 169 -4.57 16.55 -11.38
C ASP A 169 -3.69 17.79 -11.62
N GLU A 170 -3.51 18.62 -10.59
CA GLU A 170 -2.71 19.85 -10.66
C GLU A 170 -1.22 19.59 -10.90
N ASN A 171 -0.71 18.40 -10.55
CA ASN A 171 0.73 18.13 -10.49
C ASN A 171 1.22 17.05 -11.46
N PHE A 172 0.36 16.17 -11.97
CA PHE A 172 0.76 15.05 -12.83
C PHE A 172 0.00 15.06 -14.18
N LYS A 173 0.72 15.42 -15.26
CA LYS A 173 0.14 15.59 -16.61
C LYS A 173 -0.49 14.33 -17.22
N SER A 174 0.02 13.15 -16.86
CA SER A 174 -0.48 11.85 -17.30
C SER A 174 -0.36 10.89 -16.14
N CYS A 175 -1.50 10.45 -15.62
CA CYS A 175 -1.54 9.48 -14.54
C CYS A 175 -2.69 8.49 -14.72
N THR A 176 -2.59 7.38 -14.01
CA THR A 176 -3.66 6.41 -13.82
C THR A 176 -3.90 6.25 -12.32
N ILE A 177 -5.15 6.07 -11.91
CA ILE A 177 -5.52 5.89 -10.50
C ILE A 177 -6.28 4.57 -10.37
N PHE A 178 -5.85 3.71 -9.45
CA PHE A 178 -6.52 2.47 -9.06
C PHE A 178 -7.06 2.57 -7.63
#